data_AF-A1E6M1-F1
#
_entry.id   AF-A1E6M1-F1
#
_cell.length_a   1.000
_cell.length_b   1.000
_cell.length_c   1.000
_cell.angle_alpha   90.00
_cell.angle_beta   90.00
_cell.angle_gamma   90.00
#
_symmetry.space_group_name_H-M   'P 1'
#
loop_
_entity.id
_entity.type
_entity.pdbx_description
1 polymer ?
#
loop_
_entity_poly.entity_id
_entity_poly.type
_entity_poly.pdbx_seq_one_letter_code
_entity_poly.pdbx_strand_id
1 'polypeptide(L)'
;LAKRFAEANNGLDLRKDRMGLQRLKEAAERAKHELSSAPETEVNLPFITADASGPKHLTETVDRATFEALVTDLIDRTIEPCRIALKDAGIPAQQINQVLLVGGMTRMPRVQAKVKEFFGREPHKGINPDEVVAVGAAIQGGVLKGEVKDVLLLDVTPLSLGVETAGGVFTKIIDKNTTIPCKKSQVFSTAVDNQPLVSVHVLQGEREMAADNKTLARFELVGIPPAPRGVPQ
;
A
#
# COMPACT_ATOMS: atom_id res chain seq x y z
N LEU A 1 17.47 -9.88 15.09
CA LEU A 1 17.12 -10.87 16.14
C LEU A 1 17.39 -12.31 15.69
N ALA A 2 16.58 -12.93 14.81
CA ALA A 2 16.80 -14.34 14.40
C ALA A 2 18.20 -14.62 13.83
N LYS A 3 18.72 -13.73 12.97
CA LYS A 3 20.10 -13.83 12.44
C LYS A 3 21.15 -13.85 13.56
N ARG A 4 21.11 -12.86 14.47
CA ARG A 4 22.02 -12.76 15.62
C ARG A 4 21.92 -13.98 16.54
N PHE A 5 20.70 -14.46 16.79
CA PHE A 5 20.47 -15.67 17.57
C PHE A 5 21.13 -16.90 16.94
N ALA A 6 20.97 -17.09 15.63
CA ALA A 6 21.59 -18.21 14.91
C ALA A 6 23.13 -18.12 14.95
N GLU A 7 23.69 -16.92 14.80
CA GLU A 7 25.14 -16.67 14.93
C GLU A 7 25.66 -17.04 16.33
N ALA A 8 24.90 -16.73 17.38
CA ALA A 8 25.25 -17.05 18.77
C ALA A 8 25.00 -18.51 19.17
N ASN A 9 24.12 -19.24 18.46
CA ASN A 9 23.68 -20.59 18.81
C ASN A 9 23.97 -21.61 17.71
N ASN A 10 25.20 -21.62 17.19
CA ASN A 10 25.71 -22.65 16.26
C ASN A 10 24.83 -22.88 15.02
N GLY A 11 24.22 -21.82 14.48
CA GLY A 11 23.37 -21.87 13.29
C GLY A 11 21.92 -22.28 13.55
N LEU A 12 21.49 -22.35 14.82
CA LEU A 12 20.11 -22.66 15.18
C LEU A 12 19.16 -21.53 14.74
N ASP A 13 18.41 -21.76 13.67
CA ASP A 13 17.59 -20.74 13.04
C ASP A 13 16.13 -20.76 13.51
N LEU A 14 15.75 -19.78 14.33
CA LEU A 14 14.38 -19.60 14.81
C LEU A 14 13.35 -19.43 13.69
N ARG A 15 13.75 -19.07 12.46
CA ARG A 15 12.81 -18.97 11.32
C ARG A 15 12.28 -20.33 10.87
N LYS A 16 12.96 -21.41 11.24
CA LYS A 16 12.54 -22.79 10.95
C LYS A 16 11.70 -23.40 12.08
N ASP A 17 11.70 -22.78 13.26
CA ASP A 17 10.89 -23.17 14.41
C ASP A 17 9.59 -22.34 14.42
N ARG A 18 8.45 -22.98 14.16
CA ARG A 18 7.16 -22.28 14.08
C ARG A 18 6.78 -21.60 15.40
N MET A 19 7.05 -22.24 16.54
CA MET A 19 6.72 -21.67 17.86
C MET A 19 7.70 -20.56 18.22
N GLY A 20 9.00 -20.78 18.00
CA GLY A 20 10.04 -19.77 18.18
C GLY A 20 9.79 -18.52 17.35
N LEU A 21 9.44 -18.68 16.06
CA LEU A 21 9.17 -17.58 15.14
C LEU A 21 7.95 -16.75 15.55
N GLN A 22 6.86 -17.38 16.01
CA GLN A 22 5.67 -16.66 16.46
C GLN A 22 5.98 -15.78 17.68
N ARG A 23 6.65 -16.35 18.70
CA ARG A 23 7.06 -15.60 19.89
C ARG A 23 8.02 -14.47 19.55
N LEU A 24 8.93 -14.71 18.61
CA LEU A 24 9.87 -13.70 18.12
C LEU A 24 9.14 -12.54 17.42
N LYS A 25 8.12 -12.86 16.60
CA LYS A 25 7.30 -11.84 15.90
C LYS A 25 6.59 -10.92 16.89
N GLU A 26 5.93 -11.48 17.90
CA GLU A 26 5.23 -10.70 18.93
C GLU A 26 6.19 -9.82 19.75
N ALA A 27 7.35 -10.37 20.12
CA ALA A 27 8.34 -9.61 20.86
C ALA A 27 8.97 -8.49 20.03
N ALA A 28 9.22 -8.74 18.73
CA ALA A 28 9.70 -7.71 17.82
C ALA A 28 8.68 -6.58 17.63
N GLU A 29 7.38 -6.90 17.56
CA GLU A 29 6.33 -5.89 17.48
C GLU A 29 6.22 -5.06 18.77
N ARG A 30 6.29 -5.70 19.94
CA ARG A 30 6.32 -4.99 21.23
C ARG A 30 7.54 -4.06 21.32
N ALA A 31 8.73 -4.56 21.01
CA ALA A 31 9.96 -3.76 20.99
C ALA A 31 9.84 -2.55 20.04
N LYS A 32 9.28 -2.74 18.84
CA LYS A 32 9.01 -1.66 17.88
C LYS A 32 8.09 -0.57 18.47
N HIS A 33 7.05 -0.95 19.21
CA HIS A 33 6.17 0.01 19.89
C HIS A 33 6.89 0.74 21.02
N GLU A 34 7.63 0.03 21.87
CA GLU A 34 8.39 0.62 22.98
C GLU A 34 9.44 1.62 22.48
N LEU A 35 10.14 1.29 21.39
CA LEU A 35 11.11 2.17 20.73
C LEU A 35 10.52 3.46 20.16
N SER A 36 9.19 3.55 20.02
CA SER A 36 8.53 4.81 19.64
C SER A 36 8.53 5.84 20.79
N SER A 37 8.70 5.39 22.04
CA SER A 37 8.80 6.25 23.23
C SER A 37 10.17 6.21 23.90
N ALA A 38 10.79 5.04 24.00
CA ALA A 38 12.08 4.82 24.67
C ALA A 38 13.25 4.82 23.67
N PRO A 39 14.46 5.22 24.09
CA PRO A 39 15.65 5.16 23.24
C PRO A 39 16.16 3.73 23.01
N GLU A 40 15.81 2.79 23.88
CA GLU A 40 16.17 1.37 23.81
C GLU A 40 15.10 0.48 24.46
N THR A 41 15.15 -0.81 24.16
CA THR A 41 14.29 -1.87 24.74
C THR A 41 15.06 -3.19 24.78
N GLU A 42 14.71 -4.06 25.73
CA GLU A 42 15.26 -5.42 25.82
C GLU A 42 14.25 -6.45 25.29
N VAL A 43 14.66 -7.24 24.31
CA VAL A 43 13.93 -8.41 23.84
C VAL A 43 14.38 -9.62 24.65
N ASN A 44 13.58 -10.02 25.62
CA ASN A 44 13.84 -11.16 26.49
C ASN A 44 12.81 -12.29 26.27
N LEU A 45 13.25 -13.37 25.65
CA LEU A 45 12.46 -14.56 25.35
C LEU A 45 13.12 -15.81 25.95
N PRO A 46 12.73 -16.19 27.18
CA PRO A 46 13.25 -17.39 27.80
C PRO A 46 12.66 -18.65 27.15
N PHE A 47 13.45 -19.73 27.11
CA PHE A 47 13.05 -21.03 26.55
C PHE A 47 12.47 -20.87 25.13
N ILE A 48 13.15 -20.10 24.28
CA ILE A 48 12.65 -19.77 22.93
C ILE A 48 12.69 -20.99 22.01
N THR A 49 13.67 -21.87 22.21
CA THR A 49 13.83 -23.15 21.50
C THR A 49 14.77 -24.06 22.32
N ALA A 50 15.10 -25.27 21.84
CA ALA A 50 16.04 -26.18 22.50
C ALA A 50 16.88 -26.96 21.47
N ASP A 51 18.08 -27.37 21.88
CA ASP A 51 18.95 -28.27 21.11
C ASP A 51 19.47 -29.44 21.98
N ALA A 52 20.41 -30.23 21.46
CA ALA A 52 21.01 -31.36 22.19
C ALA A 52 21.76 -30.94 23.48
N SER A 53 22.14 -29.67 23.62
CA SER A 53 22.77 -29.10 24.82
C SER A 53 21.77 -28.55 25.83
N GLY A 54 20.48 -28.47 25.47
CA GLY A 54 19.39 -28.04 26.34
C GLY A 54 18.59 -26.84 25.82
N PRO A 55 17.77 -26.21 26.69
CA PRO A 55 16.97 -25.05 26.32
C PRO A 55 17.83 -23.82 26.00
N LYS A 56 17.37 -23.01 25.05
CA LYS A 56 18.01 -21.75 24.64
C LYS A 56 17.11 -20.56 24.94
N HIS A 57 17.74 -19.41 25.16
CA HIS A 57 17.10 -18.14 25.49
C HIS A 57 17.58 -17.07 24.50
N LEU A 58 16.73 -16.08 24.24
CA LEU A 58 17.13 -14.88 23.50
C LEU A 58 17.02 -13.68 24.44
N THR A 59 18.13 -13.02 24.72
CA THR A 59 18.18 -11.74 25.42
C THR A 59 19.01 -10.79 24.59
N GLU A 60 18.37 -9.78 24.00
CA GLU A 60 19.00 -8.81 23.10
C GLU A 60 18.47 -7.41 23.38
N THR A 61 19.35 -6.47 23.68
CA THR A 61 19.02 -5.04 23.73
C THR A 61 19.02 -4.47 22.32
N VAL A 62 17.97 -3.72 21.98
CA VAL A 62 17.82 -3.03 20.71
C VAL A 62 17.61 -1.56 21.00
N ASP A 63 18.48 -0.71 20.46
CA ASP A 63 18.31 0.74 20.49
C ASP A 63 17.49 1.25 19.28
N ARG A 64 16.93 2.46 19.43
CA ARG A 64 16.11 3.12 18.40
C ARG A 64 16.89 3.38 17.12
N ALA A 65 18.16 3.77 17.22
CA ALA A 65 18.98 4.12 16.06
C ALA A 65 19.22 2.89 15.17
N THR A 66 19.48 1.74 15.77
CA THR A 66 19.61 0.44 15.13
C THR A 66 18.30 0.05 14.45
N PHE A 67 17.16 0.19 15.14
CA PHE A 67 15.85 -0.08 14.54
C PHE A 67 15.56 0.84 13.35
N GLU A 68 15.80 2.14 13.47
CA GLU A 68 15.64 3.12 12.39
C GLU A 68 16.49 2.77 11.18
N ALA A 69 17.75 2.39 11.39
CA ALA A 69 18.64 1.95 10.31
C ALA A 69 18.10 0.70 9.57
N LEU A 70 17.46 -0.23 10.29
CA LEU A 70 16.87 -1.45 9.70
C LEU A 70 15.63 -1.19 8.83
N VAL A 71 14.95 -0.05 9.01
CA VAL A 71 13.68 0.25 8.30
C VAL A 71 13.73 1.54 7.48
N THR A 72 14.91 2.14 7.34
CA THR A 72 15.07 3.42 6.63
C THR A 72 14.59 3.32 5.18
N ASP A 73 14.90 2.22 4.48
CA ASP A 73 14.43 1.98 3.11
C ASP A 73 12.90 1.91 3.03
N LEU A 74 12.24 1.30 4.02
CA LEU A 74 10.79 1.22 4.09
C LEU A 74 10.15 2.60 4.27
N ILE A 75 10.76 3.44 5.10
CA ILE A 75 10.30 4.82 5.35
C ILE A 75 10.55 5.69 4.11
N ASP A 76 11.70 5.58 3.46
CA ASP A 76 12.01 6.36 2.27
C ASP A 76 11.07 6.00 1.10
N ARG A 77 10.68 4.74 0.98
CA ARG A 77 9.67 4.27 0.01
C ARG A 77 8.30 4.92 0.20
N THR A 78 7.95 5.44 1.38
CA THR A 78 6.65 6.12 1.57
C THR A 78 6.63 7.54 1.01
N ILE A 79 7.78 8.14 0.74
CA ILE A 79 7.87 9.53 0.27
C ILE A 79 7.61 9.65 -1.23
N GLU A 80 7.98 8.64 -2.03
CA GLU A 80 7.74 8.66 -3.47
C GLU A 80 6.23 8.74 -3.81
N PRO A 81 5.33 7.95 -3.20
CA PRO A 81 3.90 8.13 -3.38
C PRO A 81 3.40 9.54 -3.04
N CYS A 82 3.92 10.18 -1.99
CA CYS A 82 3.56 11.56 -1.65
C CYS A 82 3.99 12.55 -2.73
N ARG A 83 5.19 12.37 -3.31
CA ARG A 83 5.69 13.18 -4.43
C ARG A 83 4.83 13.01 -5.68
N ILE A 84 4.46 11.77 -6.01
CA ILE A 84 3.57 11.48 -7.14
C ILE A 84 2.19 12.14 -6.92
N ALA A 85 1.62 12.02 -5.73
CA ALA A 85 0.33 12.63 -5.41
C ALA A 85 0.34 14.17 -5.55
N LEU A 86 1.38 14.83 -5.04
CA LEU A 86 1.57 16.28 -5.20
C LEU A 86 1.72 16.69 -6.67
N LYS A 87 2.47 15.90 -7.44
CA LYS A 87 2.64 16.12 -8.88
C LYS A 87 1.32 15.98 -9.63
N ASP A 88 0.56 14.93 -9.35
CA ASP A 88 -0.75 14.67 -9.97
C ASP A 88 -1.76 15.77 -9.61
N ALA A 89 -1.70 16.30 -8.38
CA ALA A 89 -2.52 17.43 -7.94
C ALA A 89 -2.07 18.78 -8.50
N GLY A 90 -0.85 18.88 -9.05
CA GLY A 90 -0.26 20.14 -9.53
C GLY A 90 0.09 21.12 -8.40
N ILE A 91 0.26 20.63 -7.17
CA ILE A 91 0.46 21.46 -5.97
C ILE A 91 1.84 21.15 -5.36
N PRO A 92 2.70 22.17 -5.12
CA PRO A 92 3.95 21.97 -4.42
C PRO A 92 3.74 21.69 -2.93
N ALA A 93 4.64 20.94 -2.29
CA ALA A 93 4.51 20.53 -0.88
C ALA A 93 4.29 21.71 0.09
N GLN A 94 4.87 22.87 -0.23
CA GLN A 94 4.78 24.10 0.59
C GLN A 94 3.39 24.72 0.63
N GLN A 95 2.53 24.42 -0.36
CA GLN A 95 1.15 24.90 -0.38
C GLN A 95 0.22 24.05 0.51
N ILE A 96 0.70 22.93 1.07
CA ILE A 96 -0.08 22.12 2.00
C ILE A 96 -0.25 22.85 3.34
N ASN A 97 -1.50 23.15 3.68
CA ASN A 97 -1.83 23.88 4.92
C ASN A 97 -1.75 23.00 6.18
N GLN A 98 -2.09 21.73 6.08
CA GLN A 98 -2.07 20.78 7.19
C GLN A 98 -1.62 19.40 6.73
N VAL A 99 -0.88 18.72 7.60
CA VAL A 99 -0.46 17.33 7.41
C VAL A 99 -1.10 16.51 8.51
N LEU A 100 -1.91 15.52 8.14
CA LEU A 100 -2.60 14.62 9.06
C LEU A 100 -1.94 13.25 9.04
N LEU A 101 -1.62 12.70 10.22
CA LEU A 101 -1.06 11.36 10.36
C LEU A 101 -2.13 10.39 10.84
N VAL A 102 -2.28 9.27 10.12
CA VAL A 102 -3.29 8.25 10.38
C VAL A 102 -2.63 6.86 10.43
N GLY A 103 -3.04 6.04 11.39
CA GLY A 103 -2.52 4.69 11.63
C GLY A 103 -1.35 4.63 12.63
N GLY A 104 -1.31 3.56 13.44
CA GLY A 104 -0.36 3.42 14.55
C GLY A 104 1.12 3.50 14.18
N MET A 105 1.51 3.08 12.96
CA MET A 105 2.91 3.18 12.51
C MET A 105 3.41 4.63 12.36
N THR A 106 2.51 5.60 12.24
CA THR A 106 2.86 7.03 12.22
C THR A 106 3.29 7.56 13.58
N ARG A 107 3.15 6.77 14.66
CA ARG A 107 3.67 7.09 16.00
C ARG A 107 5.20 6.99 16.09
N MET A 108 5.85 6.31 15.13
CA MET A 108 7.30 6.19 15.08
C MET A 108 7.95 7.58 14.86
N PRO A 109 8.87 8.03 15.73
CA PRO A 109 9.51 9.35 15.61
C PRO A 109 10.15 9.62 14.26
N ARG A 110 10.86 8.62 13.68
CA ARG A 110 11.49 8.76 12.36
C ARG A 110 10.50 9.03 11.24
N VAL A 111 9.32 8.40 11.28
CA VAL A 111 8.25 8.63 10.28
C VAL A 111 7.76 10.06 10.37
N GLN A 112 7.47 10.55 11.58
CA GLN A 112 7.04 11.95 11.79
C GLN A 112 8.10 12.94 11.33
N ALA A 113 9.37 12.67 11.65
CA ALA A 113 10.50 13.50 11.22
C ALA A 113 10.63 13.54 9.68
N LYS A 114 10.51 12.39 9.00
CA LYS A 114 10.59 12.32 7.54
C LYS A 114 9.43 13.06 6.86
N VAL A 115 8.22 12.93 7.41
CA VAL A 115 7.04 13.68 6.93
C VAL A 115 7.24 15.18 7.12
N LYS A 116 7.71 15.61 8.30
CA LYS A 116 8.02 17.02 8.57
C LYS A 116 9.10 17.57 7.62
N GLU A 117 10.15 16.80 7.38
CA GLU A 117 11.23 17.13 6.44
C GLU A 117 10.68 17.33 5.01
N PHE A 118 9.83 16.42 4.54
CA PHE A 118 9.30 16.46 3.18
C PHE A 118 8.28 17.59 2.96
N PHE A 119 7.33 17.77 3.88
CA PHE A 119 6.28 18.80 3.75
C PHE A 119 6.68 20.17 4.33
N GLY A 120 7.80 20.25 5.06
CA GLY A 120 8.24 21.48 5.72
C GLY A 120 7.29 21.97 6.81
N ARG A 121 6.42 21.10 7.35
CA ARG A 121 5.36 21.44 8.28
C ARG A 121 5.21 20.38 9.38
N GLU A 122 4.92 20.83 10.59
CA GLU A 122 4.59 19.94 11.70
C GLU A 122 3.26 19.22 11.45
N PRO A 123 3.22 17.88 11.56
CA PRO A 123 1.97 17.15 11.48
C PRO A 123 1.02 17.51 12.63
N HIS A 124 -0.27 17.58 12.31
CA HIS A 124 -1.34 17.90 13.25
C HIS A 124 -1.52 16.77 14.27
N LYS A 125 -1.61 17.14 15.56
CA LYS A 125 -1.72 16.21 16.69
C LYS A 125 -3.13 16.08 17.27
N GLY A 126 -4.09 16.87 16.79
CA GLY A 126 -5.47 16.88 17.32
C GLY A 126 -6.38 15.79 16.77
N ILE A 127 -5.84 14.74 16.14
CA ILE A 127 -6.61 13.59 15.66
C ILE A 127 -6.11 12.31 16.32
N ASN A 128 -7.03 11.39 16.63
CA ASN A 128 -6.65 10.04 17.06
C ASN A 128 -6.32 9.20 15.82
N PRO A 129 -5.05 8.81 15.60
CA PRO A 129 -4.66 8.08 14.39
C PRO A 129 -5.26 6.68 14.30
N ASP A 130 -5.76 6.12 15.40
CA ASP A 130 -6.31 4.75 15.44
C ASP A 130 -7.83 4.72 15.16
N GLU A 131 -8.54 5.81 15.42
CA GLU A 131 -10.01 5.87 15.36
C GLU A 131 -10.56 6.76 14.26
N VAL A 132 -9.77 7.73 13.76
CA VAL A 132 -10.25 8.78 12.84
C VAL A 132 -10.89 8.22 11.57
N VAL A 133 -10.41 7.08 11.07
CA VAL A 133 -10.99 6.40 9.89
C VAL A 133 -12.39 5.88 10.20
N ALA A 134 -12.59 5.24 11.36
CA ALA A 134 -13.89 4.71 11.76
C ALA A 134 -14.91 5.84 12.01
N VAL A 135 -14.47 6.94 12.62
CA VAL A 135 -15.29 8.15 12.80
C VAL A 135 -15.70 8.73 11.45
N GLY A 136 -14.76 8.85 10.49
CA GLY A 136 -15.05 9.32 9.13
C GLY A 136 -16.08 8.44 8.41
N ALA A 137 -15.97 7.11 8.56
CA ALA A 137 -16.94 6.17 7.99
C ALA A 137 -18.35 6.35 8.59
N ALA A 138 -18.45 6.57 9.91
CA ALA A 138 -19.73 6.84 10.56
C ALA A 138 -20.37 8.16 10.08
N ILE A 139 -19.57 9.21 9.90
CA ILE A 139 -20.03 10.49 9.32
C ILE A 139 -20.56 10.26 7.92
N GLN A 140 -19.84 9.51 7.07
CA GLN A 140 -20.30 9.18 5.72
C GLN A 140 -21.64 8.42 5.76
N GLY A 141 -21.83 7.50 6.71
CA GLY A 141 -23.12 6.83 6.93
C GLY A 141 -24.25 7.80 7.30
N GLY A 142 -23.96 8.80 8.15
CA GLY A 142 -24.90 9.87 8.50
C GLY A 142 -25.27 10.76 7.31
N VAL A 143 -24.32 11.07 6.42
CA VAL A 143 -24.57 11.80 5.17
C VAL A 143 -25.52 11.00 4.26
N LEU A 144 -25.28 9.69 4.10
CA LEU A 144 -26.15 8.83 3.28
C LEU A 144 -27.59 8.72 3.81
N LYS A 145 -27.78 8.86 5.13
CA LYS A 145 -29.12 8.90 5.76
C LYS A 145 -29.76 10.29 5.77
N GLY A 146 -29.02 11.34 5.40
CA GLY A 146 -29.47 12.73 5.49
C GLY A 146 -29.46 13.32 6.91
N GLU A 147 -28.83 12.63 7.88
CA GLU A 147 -28.66 13.09 9.26
C GLU A 147 -27.59 14.18 9.35
N VAL A 148 -26.55 14.09 8.51
CA VAL A 148 -25.50 15.09 8.34
C VAL A 148 -25.78 15.88 7.06
N LYS A 149 -25.92 17.20 7.19
CA LYS A 149 -26.23 18.12 6.09
C LYS A 149 -24.99 18.95 5.72
N ASP A 150 -25.04 19.56 4.53
CA ASP A 150 -24.04 20.50 4.03
C ASP A 150 -22.62 19.92 3.87
N VAL A 151 -22.52 18.60 3.67
CA VAL A 151 -21.26 17.92 3.34
C VAL A 151 -21.40 17.32 1.94
N LEU A 152 -20.53 17.76 1.02
CA LEU A 152 -20.38 17.17 -0.30
C LEU A 152 -18.98 16.57 -0.42
N LEU A 153 -18.91 15.28 -0.76
CA LEU A 153 -17.67 14.55 -0.98
C LEU A 153 -17.54 14.19 -2.46
N LEU A 154 -16.40 14.55 -3.05
CA LEU A 154 -16.00 14.12 -4.38
C LEU A 154 -14.71 13.32 -4.25
N ASP A 155 -14.80 12.02 -4.55
CA ASP A 155 -13.66 11.11 -4.50
C ASP A 155 -13.19 10.76 -5.92
N VAL A 156 -12.06 10.06 -6.06
CA VAL A 156 -11.43 9.72 -7.34
C VAL A 156 -11.08 8.23 -7.42
N THR A 157 -10.93 7.69 -8.63
CA THR A 157 -10.32 6.36 -8.81
C THR A 157 -8.80 6.44 -8.65
N PRO A 158 -8.14 5.59 -7.84
CA PRO A 158 -6.71 5.71 -7.55
C PRO A 158 -5.80 5.19 -8.67
N LEU A 159 -6.33 4.41 -9.60
CA LEU A 159 -5.58 3.78 -10.68
C LEU A 159 -6.36 3.89 -11.99
N SER A 160 -5.62 3.95 -13.10
CA SER A 160 -6.19 3.97 -14.42
C SER A 160 -6.85 2.62 -14.73
N LEU A 161 -8.04 2.66 -15.30
CA LEU A 161 -8.78 1.51 -15.78
C LEU A 161 -8.69 1.49 -17.31
N GLY A 162 -8.39 0.34 -17.89
CA GLY A 162 -8.23 0.21 -19.33
C GLY A 162 -8.33 -1.23 -19.81
N VAL A 163 -7.98 -1.43 -21.08
CA VAL A 163 -8.03 -2.73 -21.74
C VAL A 163 -6.71 -3.06 -22.44
N GLU A 164 -6.42 -4.35 -22.58
CA GLU A 164 -5.35 -4.81 -23.47
C GLU A 164 -5.77 -4.62 -24.92
N THR A 165 -4.90 -4.01 -25.72
CA THR A 165 -5.05 -3.85 -27.16
C THR A 165 -3.99 -4.65 -27.91
N ALA A 166 -4.07 -4.68 -29.24
CA ALA A 166 -3.12 -5.36 -30.10
C ALA A 166 -1.66 -5.00 -29.73
N GLY A 167 -0.79 -6.01 -29.70
CA GLY A 167 0.60 -5.86 -29.25
C GLY A 167 0.81 -5.97 -27.74
N GLY A 168 -0.21 -6.32 -26.96
CA GLY A 168 -0.10 -6.48 -25.51
C GLY A 168 0.01 -5.15 -24.75
N VAL A 169 -0.41 -4.06 -25.38
CA VAL A 169 -0.34 -2.70 -24.83
C VAL A 169 -1.57 -2.43 -23.95
N PHE A 170 -1.37 -1.77 -22.82
CA PHE A 170 -2.44 -1.30 -21.95
C PHE A 170 -2.95 0.07 -22.44
N THR A 171 -4.17 0.08 -22.97
CA THR A 171 -4.85 1.31 -23.38
C THR A 171 -5.78 1.78 -22.27
N LYS A 172 -5.45 2.91 -21.65
CA LYS A 172 -6.27 3.54 -20.60
C LYS A 172 -7.58 4.07 -21.17
N ILE A 173 -8.67 3.84 -20.44
CA ILE A 173 -10.03 4.35 -20.77
C ILE A 173 -10.46 5.40 -19.74
N ILE A 174 -10.19 5.12 -18.45
CA ILE A 174 -10.39 6.06 -17.33
C ILE A 174 -9.03 6.24 -16.66
N ASP A 175 -8.51 7.46 -16.66
CA ASP A 175 -7.23 7.75 -16.01
C ASP A 175 -7.35 7.74 -14.49
N LYS A 176 -6.24 7.43 -13.80
CA LYS A 176 -6.14 7.64 -12.35
C LYS A 176 -6.48 9.08 -11.98
N ASN A 177 -6.97 9.27 -10.76
CA ASN A 177 -7.44 10.54 -10.22
C ASN A 177 -8.67 11.13 -10.94
N THR A 178 -9.37 10.37 -11.80
CA THR A 178 -10.67 10.78 -12.34
C THR A 178 -11.74 10.73 -11.24
N THR A 179 -12.50 11.82 -11.07
CA THR A 179 -13.61 11.92 -10.10
C THR A 179 -14.65 10.84 -10.33
N ILE A 180 -15.14 10.23 -9.25
CA ILE A 180 -16.19 9.22 -9.26
C ILE A 180 -17.50 9.77 -8.65
N PRO A 181 -18.67 9.34 -9.16
CA PRO A 181 -18.88 8.38 -10.25
C PRO A 181 -18.53 8.96 -11.64
N CYS A 182 -17.99 8.12 -12.54
CA CYS A 182 -17.71 8.50 -13.93
C CYS A 182 -18.09 7.39 -14.91
N LYS A 183 -18.27 7.77 -16.19
CA LYS A 183 -18.52 6.86 -17.30
C LYS A 183 -17.68 7.30 -18.50
N LYS A 184 -17.03 6.33 -19.15
CA LYS A 184 -16.33 6.50 -20.43
C LYS A 184 -16.78 5.41 -21.40
N SER A 185 -16.78 5.75 -22.67
CA SER A 185 -17.11 4.84 -23.76
C SER A 185 -16.10 5.06 -24.87
N GLN A 186 -15.56 3.96 -25.39
CA GLN A 186 -14.59 3.97 -26.47
C GLN A 186 -14.94 2.84 -27.43
N VAL A 187 -14.92 3.16 -28.72
CA VAL A 187 -15.19 2.20 -29.79
C VAL A 187 -13.90 1.44 -30.09
N PHE A 188 -14.00 0.12 -30.16
CA PHE A 188 -12.93 -0.78 -30.57
C PHE A 188 -13.41 -1.58 -31.78
N SER A 189 -12.48 -2.11 -32.56
CA SER A 189 -12.79 -2.89 -33.76
C SER A 189 -11.94 -4.15 -33.83
N THR A 190 -12.36 -5.08 -34.70
CA THR A 190 -11.61 -6.29 -35.04
C THR A 190 -10.21 -5.98 -35.59
N ALA A 191 -9.24 -6.81 -35.21
CA ALA A 191 -7.84 -6.71 -35.62
C ALA A 191 -7.53 -7.55 -36.87
N VAL A 192 -8.38 -8.52 -37.20
CA VAL A 192 -8.25 -9.40 -38.38
C VAL A 192 -9.59 -9.52 -39.14
N ASP A 193 -9.50 -9.86 -40.42
CA ASP A 193 -10.69 -10.05 -41.28
C ASP A 193 -11.55 -11.23 -40.78
N ASN A 194 -12.87 -11.07 -40.84
CA ASN A 194 -13.86 -12.07 -40.45
C ASN A 194 -13.69 -12.60 -39.01
N GLN A 195 -13.14 -11.77 -38.11
CA GLN A 195 -12.95 -12.10 -36.71
C GLN A 195 -14.30 -12.37 -36.02
N PRO A 196 -14.59 -13.60 -35.53
CA PRO A 196 -15.91 -13.97 -35.03
C PRO A 196 -16.18 -13.52 -33.58
N LEU A 197 -15.12 -13.16 -32.84
CA LEU A 197 -15.19 -12.67 -31.47
C LEU A 197 -14.08 -11.67 -31.15
N VAL A 198 -14.32 -10.75 -30.21
CA VAL A 198 -13.32 -9.84 -29.64
C VAL A 198 -13.12 -10.17 -28.16
N SER A 199 -11.87 -10.45 -27.76
CA SER A 199 -11.51 -10.63 -26.36
C SER A 199 -11.24 -9.27 -25.73
N VAL A 200 -11.96 -8.95 -24.66
CA VAL A 200 -11.77 -7.75 -23.85
C VAL A 200 -11.12 -8.16 -22.54
N HIS A 201 -9.84 -7.85 -22.39
CA HIS A 201 -9.09 -8.04 -21.17
C HIS A 201 -8.99 -6.71 -20.44
N VAL A 202 -9.70 -6.59 -19.31
CA VAL A 202 -9.76 -5.38 -18.48
C VAL A 202 -8.66 -5.42 -17.43
N LEU A 203 -7.91 -4.33 -17.33
CA LEU A 203 -6.79 -4.18 -16.39
C LEU A 203 -6.85 -2.87 -15.63
N GLN A 204 -6.13 -2.83 -14.51
CA GLN A 204 -5.92 -1.63 -13.69
C GLN A 204 -4.44 -1.44 -13.39
N GLY A 205 -3.93 -0.23 -13.59
CA GLY A 205 -2.54 0.14 -13.31
C GLY A 205 -2.02 1.29 -14.16
N GLU A 206 -0.71 1.52 -14.08
CA GLU A 206 -0.05 2.68 -14.73
C GLU A 206 1.07 2.28 -15.69
N ARG A 207 1.29 0.98 -15.92
CA ARG A 207 2.36 0.47 -16.80
C ARG A 207 1.88 0.44 -18.25
N GLU A 208 2.78 0.62 -19.20
CA GLU A 208 2.45 0.64 -20.63
C GLU A 208 2.04 -0.74 -21.18
N MET A 209 2.63 -1.82 -20.66
CA MET A 209 2.33 -3.18 -21.10
C MET A 209 1.25 -3.82 -20.24
N ALA A 210 0.31 -4.52 -20.86
CA ALA A 210 -0.80 -5.18 -20.17
C ALA A 210 -0.31 -6.21 -19.13
N ALA A 211 0.76 -6.96 -19.44
CA ALA A 211 1.32 -7.98 -18.55
C ALA A 211 1.82 -7.42 -17.19
N ASP A 212 2.15 -6.13 -17.13
CA ASP A 212 2.67 -5.49 -15.91
C ASP A 212 1.58 -4.84 -15.05
N ASN A 213 0.32 -4.89 -15.51
CA ASN A 213 -0.83 -4.33 -14.81
C ASN A 213 -1.69 -5.43 -14.17
N LYS A 214 -2.58 -5.03 -13.27
CA LYS A 214 -3.48 -5.98 -12.60
C LYS A 214 -4.64 -6.37 -13.51
N THR A 215 -4.70 -7.62 -13.95
CA THR A 215 -5.92 -8.18 -14.57
C THR A 215 -7.09 -8.11 -13.60
N LEU A 216 -8.22 -7.54 -14.08
CA LEU A 216 -9.49 -7.51 -13.36
C LEU A 216 -10.48 -8.53 -13.92
N ALA A 217 -10.62 -8.56 -15.26
CA ALA A 217 -11.59 -9.42 -15.93
C ALA A 217 -11.16 -9.72 -17.35
N ARG A 218 -11.67 -10.83 -17.89
CA ARG A 218 -11.62 -11.16 -19.32
C ARG A 218 -13.00 -11.59 -19.75
N PHE A 219 -13.49 -10.99 -20.83
CA PHE A 219 -14.76 -11.40 -21.43
C PHE A 219 -14.65 -11.35 -22.94
N GLU A 220 -15.45 -12.18 -23.60
CA GLU A 220 -15.46 -12.28 -25.06
C GLU A 220 -16.78 -11.74 -25.59
N LEU A 221 -16.68 -10.82 -26.55
CA LEU A 221 -17.80 -10.40 -27.37
C LEU A 221 -17.86 -11.36 -28.55
N VAL A 222 -18.78 -12.31 -28.51
CA VAL A 222 -18.97 -13.33 -29.55
C VAL A 222 -20.09 -12.94 -30.52
N GLY A 223 -20.08 -13.55 -31.71
CA GLY A 223 -21.14 -13.36 -32.71
C GLY A 223 -20.95 -12.11 -33.57
N ILE A 224 -19.70 -11.68 -33.77
CA ILE A 224 -19.38 -10.55 -34.66
C ILE A 224 -19.57 -11.00 -36.12
N PRO A 225 -20.39 -10.30 -36.93
CA PRO A 225 -20.57 -10.63 -38.34
C PRO A 225 -19.25 -10.60 -39.12
N PRO A 226 -19.05 -11.51 -40.10
CA PRO A 226 -17.88 -11.47 -40.97
C PRO A 226 -17.78 -10.12 -41.72
N ALA A 227 -16.68 -9.40 -41.49
CA ALA A 227 -16.38 -8.13 -42.14
C ALA A 227 -14.85 -7.95 -42.23
N PRO A 228 -14.34 -7.07 -43.11
CA PRO A 228 -12.93 -6.68 -43.11
C PRO A 228 -12.50 -6.14 -41.74
N ARG A 229 -11.20 -6.27 -41.41
CA ARG A 229 -10.62 -5.69 -40.19
C ARG A 229 -10.97 -4.20 -40.09
N GLY A 230 -11.23 -3.71 -38.89
CA GLY A 230 -11.51 -2.28 -38.69
C GLY A 230 -12.95 -1.85 -38.95
N VAL A 231 -13.83 -2.74 -39.43
CA VAL A 231 -15.22 -2.41 -39.81
C VAL A 231 -16.23 -2.57 -38.66
N PRO A 232 -16.25 -3.68 -37.90
CA PRO A 232 -17.15 -3.79 -36.73
C PRO A 232 -16.79 -2.78 -35.64
N GLN A 233 -17.78 -2.11 -35.05
CA GLN A 233 -17.62 -1.07 -34.01
C GLN A 233 -18.40 -1.41 -32.74
#